data_AF-A0A956CET9-F1
#
_entry.id   AF-A0A956CET9-F1
#
_cell.length_a   1.000
_cell.length_b   1.000
_cell.length_c   1.000
_cell.angle_alpha   90.00
_cell.angle_beta   90.00
_cell.angle_gamma   90.00
#
_symmetry.space_group_name_H-M   'P 1'
#
loop_
_entity.id
_entity.type
_entity.pdbx_description
1 polymer ?
#
loop_
_entity_poly.entity_id
_entity_poly.type
_entity_poly.pdbx_seq_one_letter_code
_entity_poly.pdbx_strand_id
1 'polypeptide(L)'
;MTSSLRVALLAAMATGVVAPAVHAAPWDKPGYTLTFHDEFDGTTLDTSQWKRRYKWGEAVINGELQAYVDDAFSLQNGILSIVGKKQSGQYAGQTMSYTSGVICSVHEQTYGYFEARLKMPKGKGLWPAFWLLGAVGTSGVNEIDVQEFLGHEPNKIYMTLHWGTDYGSGHQSDGSNYSGPDFSADFHTFGLSWTDSKITWTIDGTERKSYSGPGVPKVPMYVILNLAVGGGWPGAPDNTTTFPADYDVDYVRAYQVGESDAGVGGSAGAGGGAAGSAGSAAGGTAGAAGSGA
;
A
#
# COMPACT_ATOMS: atom_id res chain seq x y z
N MET A 1 16.15 34.44 66.35
CA MET A 1 15.49 33.14 66.14
C MET A 1 14.33 33.38 65.18
N THR A 2 14.50 32.99 63.92
CA THR A 2 13.63 32.04 63.14
C THR A 2 12.27 32.66 62.77
N SER A 3 11.78 32.66 61.53
CA SER A 3 12.06 31.83 60.36
C SER A 3 11.43 32.51 59.14
N SER A 4 12.13 32.60 58.01
CA SER A 4 11.56 33.01 56.72
C SER A 4 11.02 31.78 55.99
N LEU A 5 9.70 31.71 55.84
CA LEU A 5 9.03 30.64 55.10
C LEU A 5 9.22 30.89 53.59
N ARG A 6 10.06 30.09 52.93
CA ARG A 6 10.14 30.04 51.47
C ARG A 6 9.10 29.04 50.97
N VAL A 7 8.07 29.53 50.29
CA VAL A 7 7.16 28.69 49.51
C VAL A 7 7.88 28.32 48.21
N ALA A 8 8.27 27.04 48.08
CA ALA A 8 8.76 26.50 46.83
C ALA A 8 7.55 26.13 45.96
N LEU A 9 7.37 26.86 44.85
CA LEU A 9 6.40 26.51 43.82
C LEU A 9 6.98 25.35 43.00
N LEU A 10 6.46 24.15 43.21
CA LEU A 10 6.81 22.98 42.41
C LEU A 10 6.06 23.10 41.07
N ALA A 11 6.77 23.50 40.00
CA ALA A 11 6.24 23.42 38.65
C ALA A 11 6.24 21.94 38.22
N ALA A 12 5.06 21.32 38.20
CA ALA A 12 4.88 20.01 37.59
C ALA A 12 4.98 20.17 36.06
N MET A 13 6.14 19.84 35.49
CA MET A 13 6.28 19.64 34.05
C MET A 13 5.54 18.36 33.69
N ALA A 14 4.27 18.49 33.27
CA ALA A 14 3.57 17.40 32.62
C ALA A 14 4.26 17.17 31.27
N THR A 15 5.14 16.18 31.19
CA THR A 15 5.63 15.63 29.92
C THR A 15 4.45 14.91 29.27
N GLY A 16 3.61 15.67 28.56
CA GLY A 16 2.59 15.10 27.69
C GLY A 16 3.28 14.26 26.64
N VAL A 17 3.08 12.95 26.68
CA VAL A 17 3.37 12.09 25.53
C VAL A 17 2.37 12.52 24.47
N VAL A 18 2.83 13.33 23.51
CA VAL A 18 2.04 13.64 22.32
C VAL A 18 1.94 12.32 21.56
N ALA A 19 0.76 11.71 21.53
CA ALA A 19 0.51 10.58 20.66
C ALA A 19 0.90 10.99 19.23
N PRO A 20 1.57 10.13 18.45
CA PRO A 20 1.88 10.45 17.06
C PRO A 20 0.57 10.84 16.38
N ALA A 21 0.56 11.98 15.69
CA ALA A 21 -0.63 12.46 15.02
C ALA A 21 -1.05 11.42 13.95
N VAL A 22 -2.27 10.93 14.06
CA VAL A 22 -2.94 10.18 12.99
C VAL A 22 -2.89 11.03 11.72
N HIS A 23 -2.60 10.40 10.57
CA HIS A 23 -2.39 11.06 9.28
C HIS A 23 -1.25 12.11 9.22
N ALA A 24 -0.20 11.97 10.02
CA ALA A 24 0.90 12.95 10.05
C ALA A 24 1.61 13.18 8.69
N ALA A 25 1.50 12.25 7.74
CA ALA A 25 2.09 12.37 6.41
C ALA A 25 1.15 13.15 5.46
N PRO A 26 1.62 14.26 4.83
CA PRO A 26 0.82 14.98 3.86
C PRO A 26 0.45 14.07 2.68
N TRP A 27 -0.74 14.29 2.12
CA TRP A 27 -1.20 13.51 0.98
C TRP A 27 -0.42 13.84 -0.29
N ASP A 28 0.02 15.09 -0.42
CA ASP A 28 0.78 15.56 -1.58
C ASP A 28 2.14 14.89 -1.63
N LYS A 29 2.44 14.28 -2.79
CA LYS A 29 3.68 13.60 -3.05
C LYS A 29 4.26 14.19 -4.33
N PRO A 30 5.34 15.00 -4.26
CA PRO A 30 5.88 15.68 -5.42
C PRO A 30 6.16 14.74 -6.60
N GLY A 31 5.68 15.11 -7.78
CA GLY A 31 5.79 14.28 -9.00
C GLY A 31 4.79 13.13 -9.07
N TYR A 32 3.80 13.09 -8.18
CA TYR A 32 2.75 12.09 -8.16
C TYR A 32 1.36 12.72 -8.04
N THR A 33 0.36 12.05 -8.60
CA THR A 33 -1.06 12.35 -8.45
C THR A 33 -1.71 11.25 -7.59
N LEU A 34 -2.40 11.62 -6.52
CA LEU A 34 -3.16 10.66 -5.70
C LEU A 34 -4.30 10.05 -6.52
N THR A 35 -4.37 8.72 -6.59
CA THR A 35 -5.36 7.98 -7.38
C THR A 35 -6.33 7.17 -6.53
N PHE A 36 -5.92 6.81 -5.32
CA PHE A 36 -6.75 6.11 -4.35
C PHE A 36 -6.25 6.41 -2.95
N HIS A 37 -7.16 6.57 -2.00
CA HIS A 37 -6.80 6.63 -0.59
C HIS A 37 -7.97 6.20 0.30
N ASP A 38 -7.64 5.62 1.44
CA ASP A 38 -8.54 5.52 2.57
C ASP A 38 -7.76 5.90 3.83
N GLU A 39 -8.26 6.91 4.53
CA GLU A 39 -7.71 7.43 5.80
C GLU A 39 -8.48 6.88 7.00
N PHE A 40 -9.47 6.02 6.77
CA PHE A 40 -10.26 5.33 7.80
C PHE A 40 -10.92 6.25 8.84
N ASP A 41 -11.23 7.49 8.46
CA ASP A 41 -11.95 8.50 9.27
C ASP A 41 -13.43 8.14 9.53
N GLY A 42 -13.97 7.20 8.76
CA GLY A 42 -15.33 6.71 8.94
C GLY A 42 -15.51 5.91 10.24
N THR A 43 -16.76 5.67 10.61
CA THR A 43 -17.10 4.78 11.74
C THR A 43 -17.24 3.32 11.35
N THR A 44 -17.22 3.04 10.04
CA THR A 44 -17.34 1.70 9.44
C THR A 44 -16.53 1.65 8.17
N LEU A 45 -16.03 0.47 7.81
CA LEU A 45 -15.28 0.27 6.56
C LEU A 45 -16.11 0.66 5.33
N ASP A 46 -15.55 1.49 4.46
CA ASP A 46 -16.21 1.88 3.22
C ASP A 46 -16.24 0.72 2.22
N THR A 47 -17.40 0.07 2.11
CA THR A 47 -17.59 -1.08 1.21
C THR A 47 -17.68 -0.72 -0.28
N SER A 48 -17.73 0.58 -0.60
CA SER A 48 -17.55 1.05 -1.99
C SER A 48 -16.08 0.99 -2.41
N GLN A 49 -15.17 1.10 -1.45
CA GLN A 49 -13.71 1.04 -1.65
C GLN A 49 -13.12 -0.33 -1.32
N TRP A 50 -13.73 -1.11 -0.42
CA TRP A 50 -13.16 -2.37 0.07
C TRP A 50 -14.12 -3.55 -0.03
N LYS A 51 -13.59 -4.70 -0.47
CA LYS A 51 -14.23 -6.01 -0.31
C LYS A 51 -13.65 -6.70 0.91
N ARG A 52 -14.50 -7.12 1.86
CA ARG A 52 -14.12 -7.84 3.10
C ARG A 52 -13.82 -9.33 2.88
N ARG A 53 -13.24 -9.66 1.73
CA ARG A 53 -12.96 -11.02 1.25
C ARG A 53 -12.01 -10.95 0.07
N TYR A 54 -11.29 -12.04 -0.18
CA TYR A 54 -10.57 -12.20 -1.43
C TYR A 54 -11.50 -12.10 -2.63
N LYS A 55 -11.05 -11.40 -3.68
CA LYS A 55 -11.83 -11.23 -4.92
C LYS A 55 -12.07 -12.56 -5.66
N TRP A 56 -11.23 -13.57 -5.42
CA TRP A 56 -11.37 -14.92 -5.99
C TRP A 56 -12.20 -15.88 -5.13
N GLY A 57 -12.71 -15.45 -3.98
CA GLY A 57 -13.52 -16.26 -3.07
C GLY A 57 -12.74 -16.84 -1.89
N GLU A 58 -13.45 -17.56 -1.03
CA GLU A 58 -12.87 -18.13 0.19
C GLU A 58 -11.93 -19.28 -0.13
N ALA A 59 -10.70 -19.19 0.36
CA ALA A 59 -9.70 -20.24 0.23
C ALA A 59 -8.75 -20.22 1.44
N VAL A 60 -8.33 -21.40 1.89
CA VAL A 60 -7.17 -21.58 2.75
C VAL A 60 -5.97 -21.79 1.83
N ILE A 61 -4.99 -20.90 1.90
CA ILE A 61 -3.93 -20.80 0.88
C ILE A 61 -2.66 -21.45 1.42
N ASN A 62 -2.27 -21.11 2.65
CA ASN A 62 -0.99 -21.52 3.24
C ASN A 62 -1.15 -22.41 4.48
N GLY A 63 -2.30 -23.09 4.61
CA GLY A 63 -2.67 -23.83 5.80
C GLY A 63 -2.96 -22.93 7.00
N GLU A 64 -3.49 -21.73 6.74
CA GLU A 64 -3.85 -20.81 7.81
C GLU A 64 -5.05 -21.32 8.64
N LEU A 65 -5.21 -20.79 9.85
CA LEU A 65 -6.13 -21.30 10.89
C LEU A 65 -7.28 -20.34 11.21
N GLN A 66 -7.34 -19.17 10.57
CA GLN A 66 -8.43 -18.21 10.70
C GLN A 66 -9.56 -18.47 9.71
N ALA A 67 -10.79 -18.19 10.15
CA ALA A 67 -11.87 -17.80 9.27
C ALA A 67 -11.79 -16.29 9.03
N TYR A 68 -11.78 -15.85 7.77
CA TYR A 68 -11.97 -14.43 7.48
C TYR A 68 -13.45 -14.08 7.57
N VAL A 69 -13.80 -13.12 8.43
CA VAL A 69 -15.19 -12.80 8.77
C VAL A 69 -15.49 -11.31 8.62
N ASP A 70 -16.76 -11.02 8.35
CA ASP A 70 -17.26 -9.68 8.01
C ASP A 70 -17.20 -8.68 9.20
N ASP A 71 -17.14 -9.16 10.45
CA ASP A 71 -17.14 -8.39 11.70
C ASP A 71 -15.74 -8.30 12.37
N ALA A 72 -14.67 -8.61 11.63
CA ALA A 72 -13.28 -8.52 12.10
C ALA A 72 -12.68 -7.11 12.02
N PHE A 73 -13.48 -6.07 11.74
CA PHE A 73 -13.00 -4.72 11.49
C PHE A 73 -13.57 -3.73 12.51
N SER A 74 -12.71 -2.89 13.08
CA SER A 74 -13.11 -1.75 13.91
C SER A 74 -12.46 -0.48 13.36
N LEU A 75 -13.21 0.62 13.28
CA LEU A 75 -12.66 1.92 12.91
C LEU A 75 -12.86 2.88 14.08
N GLN A 76 -11.76 3.43 14.59
CA GLN A 76 -11.75 4.36 15.71
C GLN A 76 -10.64 5.39 15.53
N ASN A 77 -10.99 6.67 15.63
CA ASN A 77 -10.04 7.79 15.58
C ASN A 77 -9.13 7.79 14.34
N GLY A 78 -9.69 7.51 13.15
CA GLY A 78 -8.94 7.47 11.89
C GLY A 78 -8.06 6.23 11.71
N ILE A 79 -8.20 5.22 12.56
CA ILE A 79 -7.47 3.94 12.47
C ILE A 79 -8.45 2.81 12.17
N LEU A 80 -8.14 2.01 11.16
CA LEU A 80 -8.73 0.69 10.96
C LEU A 80 -7.92 -0.35 11.75
N SER A 81 -8.58 -1.13 12.60
CA SER A 81 -8.03 -2.35 13.20
C SER A 81 -8.63 -3.58 12.53
N ILE A 82 -7.78 -4.42 11.95
CA ILE A 82 -8.11 -5.79 11.54
C ILE A 82 -7.84 -6.72 12.73
N VAL A 83 -8.91 -7.26 13.32
CA VAL A 83 -8.87 -7.90 14.63
C VAL A 83 -8.85 -9.42 14.50
N GLY A 84 -7.73 -10.03 14.86
CA GLY A 84 -7.60 -11.47 15.04
C GLY A 84 -8.13 -11.91 16.41
N LYS A 85 -8.95 -12.95 16.48
CA LYS A 85 -9.51 -13.50 17.73
C LYS A 85 -9.36 -15.01 17.78
N LYS A 86 -9.10 -15.53 18.99
CA LYS A 86 -9.26 -16.96 19.30
C LYS A 86 -10.75 -17.27 19.49
N GLN A 87 -11.44 -17.42 18.38
CA GLN A 87 -12.88 -17.66 18.29
C GLN A 87 -13.14 -18.56 17.09
N SER A 88 -14.08 -19.51 17.20
CA SER A 88 -14.43 -20.37 16.08
C SER A 88 -15.23 -19.63 15.01
N GLY A 89 -14.97 -19.96 13.73
CA GLY A 89 -15.71 -19.45 12.58
C GLY A 89 -15.77 -20.50 11.46
N GLN A 90 -16.67 -20.31 10.49
CA GLN A 90 -16.71 -21.14 9.27
C GLN A 90 -16.01 -20.39 8.13
N TYR A 91 -15.20 -21.10 7.35
CA TYR A 91 -14.52 -20.52 6.20
C TYR A 91 -14.12 -21.61 5.21
N ALA A 92 -14.36 -21.40 3.92
CA ALA A 92 -14.07 -22.37 2.86
C ALA A 92 -14.59 -23.81 3.16
N GLY A 93 -15.77 -23.90 3.78
CA GLY A 93 -16.41 -25.18 4.16
C GLY A 93 -15.81 -25.87 5.39
N GLN A 94 -14.94 -25.21 6.14
CA GLN A 94 -14.25 -25.77 7.31
C GLN A 94 -14.53 -24.95 8.57
N THR A 95 -14.52 -25.63 9.73
CA THR A 95 -14.54 -24.96 11.04
C THR A 95 -13.12 -24.56 11.43
N MET A 96 -12.90 -23.25 11.54
CA MET A 96 -11.63 -22.64 11.91
C MET A 96 -11.61 -22.34 13.41
N SER A 97 -10.41 -22.33 14.00
CA SER A 97 -10.22 -22.08 15.45
C SER A 97 -10.03 -20.61 15.80
N TYR A 98 -9.78 -19.78 14.78
CA TYR A 98 -9.57 -18.35 14.89
C TYR A 98 -10.49 -17.61 13.92
N THR A 99 -10.75 -16.34 14.19
CA THR A 99 -11.38 -15.40 13.25
C THR A 99 -10.43 -14.23 13.02
N SER A 100 -10.48 -13.65 11.82
CA SER A 100 -9.69 -12.47 11.45
C SER A 100 -10.32 -11.77 10.25
N GLY A 101 -9.66 -10.77 9.69
CA GLY A 101 -10.13 -10.03 8.53
C GLY A 101 -9.15 -10.02 7.35
N VAL A 102 -9.73 -9.91 6.16
CA VAL A 102 -9.05 -9.54 4.91
C VAL A 102 -9.88 -8.48 4.21
N ILE A 103 -9.21 -7.47 3.65
CA ILE A 103 -9.81 -6.48 2.75
C ILE A 103 -9.02 -6.40 1.45
N CYS A 104 -9.74 -6.29 0.34
CA CYS A 104 -9.18 -6.05 -0.98
C CYS A 104 -9.74 -4.73 -1.54
N SER A 105 -8.88 -3.87 -2.07
CA SER A 105 -9.35 -2.62 -2.68
C SER A 105 -10.20 -2.92 -3.92
N VAL A 106 -11.27 -2.16 -4.11
CA VAL A 106 -12.03 -2.13 -5.37
C VAL A 106 -11.17 -1.47 -6.45
N HIS A 107 -10.44 -0.41 -6.07
CA HIS A 107 -9.45 0.24 -6.93
C HIS A 107 -8.38 -0.73 -7.41
N GLU A 108 -8.04 -0.61 -8.69
CA GLU A 108 -7.00 -1.35 -9.39
C GLU A 108 -6.21 -0.36 -10.23
N GLN A 109 -4.88 -0.50 -10.27
CA GLN A 109 -4.05 0.27 -11.18
C GLN A 109 -2.77 -0.50 -11.55
N THR A 110 -2.18 -0.11 -12.66
CA THR A 110 -0.85 -0.58 -13.06
C THR A 110 0.17 0.51 -12.73
N TYR A 111 1.27 0.13 -12.08
CA TYR A 111 2.36 1.04 -11.70
C TYR A 111 1.93 2.14 -10.72
N GLY A 112 2.90 2.94 -10.31
CA GLY A 112 2.71 4.07 -9.42
C GLY A 112 3.45 3.90 -8.10
N TYR A 113 3.03 4.66 -7.10
CA TYR A 113 3.52 4.52 -5.73
C TYR A 113 2.36 4.09 -4.82
N PHE A 114 2.59 3.08 -4.00
CA PHE A 114 1.62 2.59 -3.02
C PHE A 114 2.24 2.71 -1.65
N GLU A 115 1.50 3.17 -0.66
CA GLU A 115 1.94 3.14 0.73
C GLU A 115 0.80 2.84 1.69
N ALA A 116 1.16 2.23 2.81
CA ALA A 116 0.28 2.09 3.95
C ALA A 116 1.07 2.37 5.23
N ARG A 117 0.44 3.01 6.21
CA ARG A 117 1.04 3.25 7.52
C ARG A 117 0.43 2.30 8.54
N LEU A 118 1.28 1.43 9.09
CA LEU A 118 0.88 0.16 9.69
C LEU A 118 1.56 -0.05 11.05
N LYS A 119 0.84 -0.63 12.00
CA LYS A 119 1.39 -1.16 13.26
C LYS A 119 0.95 -2.61 13.42
N MET A 120 1.91 -3.51 13.56
CA MET A 120 1.67 -4.96 13.47
C MET A 120 1.47 -5.59 14.86
N PRO A 121 0.65 -6.63 15.01
CA PRO A 121 0.53 -7.34 16.28
C PRO A 121 1.68 -8.35 16.46
N LYS A 122 2.35 -8.32 17.62
CA LYS A 122 3.32 -9.35 17.99
C LYS A 122 2.66 -10.58 18.61
N GLY A 123 3.28 -11.73 18.40
CA GLY A 123 2.83 -13.03 18.87
C GLY A 123 3.07 -14.11 17.83
N LYS A 124 3.49 -15.29 18.27
CA LYS A 124 3.70 -16.42 17.35
C LYS A 124 2.42 -16.76 16.59
N GLY A 125 2.56 -17.12 15.32
CA GLY A 125 1.45 -17.46 14.45
C GLY A 125 0.68 -16.28 13.89
N LEU A 126 0.95 -15.03 14.29
CA LEU A 126 0.34 -13.86 13.66
C LEU A 126 1.12 -13.48 12.39
N TRP A 127 0.39 -13.27 11.29
CA TRP A 127 0.96 -12.98 9.98
C TRP A 127 0.15 -11.88 9.26
N PRO A 128 0.33 -10.60 9.64
CA PRO A 128 -0.23 -9.48 8.91
C PRO A 128 0.54 -9.22 7.61
N ALA A 129 -0.18 -8.86 6.56
CA ALA A 129 0.39 -8.57 5.26
C ALA A 129 -0.28 -7.36 4.59
N PHE A 130 0.56 -6.53 3.96
CA PHE A 130 0.21 -5.54 2.95
C PHE A 130 0.87 -5.91 1.63
N TRP A 131 0.03 -6.21 0.64
CA TRP A 131 0.47 -6.81 -0.60
C TRP A 131 -0.44 -6.42 -1.76
N LEU A 132 0.06 -6.59 -2.97
CA LEU A 132 -0.66 -6.33 -4.21
C LEU A 132 -0.80 -7.64 -4.98
N LEU A 133 -1.96 -7.85 -5.59
CA LEU A 133 -2.22 -8.99 -6.46
C LEU A 133 -2.77 -8.54 -7.81
N GLY A 134 -2.38 -9.25 -8.88
CA GLY A 134 -2.96 -9.11 -10.21
C GLY A 134 -4.48 -9.14 -10.19
N ALA A 135 -5.10 -8.21 -10.91
CA ALA A 135 -6.55 -8.10 -11.05
C ALA A 135 -7.17 -9.43 -11.53
N VAL A 136 -8.42 -9.67 -11.14
CA VAL A 136 -9.14 -10.90 -11.53
C VAL A 136 -9.19 -11.00 -13.06
N GLY A 137 -8.81 -12.17 -13.59
CA GLY A 137 -8.73 -12.41 -15.03
C GLY A 137 -7.38 -12.12 -15.66
N THR A 138 -6.39 -11.62 -14.89
CA THR A 138 -4.99 -11.61 -15.31
C THR A 138 -4.40 -13.03 -15.27
N SER A 139 -3.44 -13.29 -16.16
CA SER A 139 -2.80 -14.59 -16.29
C SER A 139 -1.48 -14.64 -15.52
N GLY A 140 -1.12 -15.85 -15.06
CA GLY A 140 0.12 -16.09 -14.35
C GLY A 140 0.10 -15.56 -12.92
N VAL A 141 1.26 -15.66 -12.27
CA VAL A 141 1.48 -15.12 -10.93
C VAL A 141 1.93 -13.67 -11.06
N ASN A 142 1.22 -12.77 -10.39
CA ASN A 142 1.58 -11.36 -10.28
C ASN A 142 1.26 -10.97 -8.84
N GLU A 143 2.24 -11.08 -7.96
CA GLU A 143 2.08 -10.81 -6.53
C GLU A 143 3.31 -10.05 -6.01
N ILE A 144 3.04 -8.94 -5.31
CA ILE A 144 4.06 -8.10 -4.70
C ILE A 144 3.72 -7.93 -3.23
N ASP A 145 4.51 -8.55 -2.37
CA ASP A 145 4.41 -8.40 -0.93
C ASP A 145 5.20 -7.17 -0.50
N VAL A 146 4.48 -6.10 -0.19
CA VAL A 146 5.09 -4.82 0.24
C VAL A 146 5.60 -4.94 1.67
N GLN A 147 4.82 -5.63 2.51
CA GLN A 147 5.13 -5.93 3.89
C GLN A 147 4.50 -7.28 4.24
N GLU A 148 5.33 -8.23 4.61
CA GLU A 148 4.94 -9.41 5.38
C GLU A 148 5.70 -9.42 6.71
N PHE A 149 5.05 -9.92 7.75
CA PHE A 149 5.57 -9.88 9.12
C PHE A 149 5.21 -11.17 9.84
N LEU A 150 6.15 -11.68 10.62
CA LEU A 150 5.93 -12.81 11.50
C LEU A 150 5.90 -12.30 12.93
N GLY A 151 4.79 -12.48 13.65
CA GLY A 151 4.64 -11.89 14.97
C GLY A 151 5.63 -12.38 16.04
N HIS A 152 6.36 -13.48 15.78
CA HIS A 152 7.45 -13.93 16.65
C HIS A 152 8.84 -13.35 16.27
N GLU A 153 8.92 -12.61 15.18
CA GLU A 153 10.11 -11.88 14.71
C GLU A 153 9.78 -10.38 14.59
N PRO A 154 9.43 -9.70 15.70
CA PRO A 154 8.81 -8.38 15.65
C PRO A 154 9.70 -7.27 15.08
N ASN A 155 10.98 -7.55 14.88
CA ASN A 155 11.94 -6.63 14.29
C ASN A 155 12.25 -6.90 12.82
N LYS A 156 11.48 -7.77 12.14
CA LYS A 156 11.72 -8.12 10.74
C LYS A 156 10.51 -7.92 9.85
N ILE A 157 10.80 -7.46 8.64
CA ILE A 157 9.83 -7.28 7.56
C ILE A 157 10.35 -8.00 6.33
N TYR A 158 9.48 -8.79 5.72
CA TYR A 158 9.75 -9.54 4.49
C TYR A 158 9.10 -8.82 3.32
N MET A 159 9.82 -8.78 2.21
CA MET A 159 9.43 -8.11 0.97
C MET A 159 9.71 -9.06 -0.18
N THR A 160 8.66 -9.48 -0.87
CA THR A 160 8.74 -10.56 -1.84
C THR A 160 8.05 -10.17 -3.15
N LEU A 161 8.65 -10.58 -4.26
CA LEU A 161 8.03 -10.53 -5.57
C LEU A 161 7.83 -11.97 -6.01
N HIS A 162 6.62 -12.31 -6.43
CA HIS A 162 6.27 -13.60 -6.99
C HIS A 162 5.79 -13.42 -8.43
N TRP A 163 6.32 -14.24 -9.35
CA TRP A 163 5.92 -14.25 -10.75
C TRP A 163 6.01 -15.65 -11.35
N GLY A 164 5.49 -15.85 -12.56
CA GLY A 164 5.54 -17.14 -13.25
C GLY A 164 4.23 -17.51 -13.93
N THR A 165 4.16 -18.73 -14.48
CA THR A 165 2.93 -19.21 -15.14
C THR A 165 1.85 -19.66 -14.16
N ASP A 166 2.26 -20.09 -12.97
CA ASP A 166 1.42 -20.63 -11.90
C ASP A 166 2.22 -20.66 -10.58
N TYR A 167 1.54 -20.87 -9.44
CA TYR A 167 2.17 -21.06 -8.12
C TYR A 167 2.75 -22.48 -7.92
N GLY A 168 2.79 -23.30 -8.96
CA GLY A 168 3.38 -24.64 -8.96
C GLY A 168 4.79 -24.64 -9.55
N SER A 169 5.02 -25.45 -10.57
CA SER A 169 6.35 -25.61 -11.18
C SER A 169 6.84 -24.36 -11.93
N GLY A 170 5.93 -23.51 -12.37
CA GLY A 170 6.25 -22.28 -13.08
C GLY A 170 6.58 -21.10 -12.18
N HIS A 171 6.49 -21.29 -10.85
CA HIS A 171 6.65 -20.23 -9.87
C HIS A 171 8.11 -19.78 -9.76
N GLN A 172 8.29 -18.47 -9.71
CA GLN A 172 9.55 -17.81 -9.44
C GLN A 172 9.31 -16.74 -8.38
N SER A 173 10.35 -16.48 -7.58
CA SER A 173 10.29 -15.42 -6.59
C SER A 173 11.65 -14.79 -6.35
N ASP A 174 11.59 -13.56 -5.86
CA ASP A 174 12.73 -12.81 -5.36
C ASP A 174 12.31 -12.22 -4.02
N GLY A 175 12.89 -12.71 -2.93
CA GLY A 175 12.53 -12.35 -1.57
C GLY A 175 13.73 -11.84 -0.79
N SER A 176 13.52 -10.83 0.04
CA SER A 176 14.49 -10.38 1.02
C SER A 176 13.79 -9.92 2.29
N ASN A 177 14.55 -9.72 3.36
CA ASN A 177 14.04 -9.14 4.60
C ASN A 177 14.89 -7.96 5.06
N TYR A 178 14.27 -7.10 5.86
CA TYR A 178 14.94 -6.04 6.59
C TYR A 178 14.76 -6.26 8.09
N SER A 179 15.87 -6.20 8.84
CA SER A 179 15.84 -6.17 10.31
C SER A 179 15.97 -4.74 10.80
N GLY A 180 15.02 -4.27 11.59
CA GLY A 180 14.89 -2.87 12.02
C GLY A 180 14.41 -2.73 13.47
N PRO A 181 13.61 -1.70 13.79
CA PRO A 181 12.99 -1.54 15.11
C PRO A 181 11.94 -2.64 15.37
N ASP A 182 11.40 -2.69 16.58
CA ASP A 182 10.19 -3.48 16.87
C ASP A 182 8.99 -2.83 16.17
N PHE A 183 8.57 -3.40 15.04
CA PHE A 183 7.48 -2.89 14.22
C PHE A 183 6.08 -3.14 14.82
N SER A 184 6.02 -3.79 15.98
CA SER A 184 4.79 -3.88 16.77
C SER A 184 4.66 -2.75 17.81
N ALA A 185 5.73 -2.00 18.04
CA ALA A 185 5.77 -0.95 19.05
C ALA A 185 5.21 0.39 18.56
N ASP A 186 5.31 0.68 17.26
CA ASP A 186 4.86 1.93 16.67
C ASP A 186 4.40 1.74 15.21
N PHE A 187 3.75 2.75 14.65
CA PHE A 187 3.37 2.81 13.25
C PHE A 187 4.56 3.15 12.35
N HIS A 188 4.68 2.41 11.26
CA HIS A 188 5.69 2.62 10.22
C HIS A 188 5.04 2.72 8.84
N THR A 189 5.64 3.51 7.94
CA THR A 189 5.14 3.64 6.56
C THR A 189 5.85 2.64 5.66
N PHE A 190 5.09 1.72 5.08
CA PHE A 190 5.55 0.73 4.12
C PHE A 190 5.14 1.18 2.73
N GLY A 191 6.12 1.36 1.85
CA GLY A 191 5.90 1.93 0.52
C GLY A 191 6.48 1.07 -0.59
N LEU A 192 5.90 1.22 -1.77
CA LEU A 192 6.25 0.51 -3.00
C LEU A 192 6.25 1.49 -4.17
N SER A 193 7.41 1.76 -4.76
CA SER A 193 7.50 2.39 -6.08
C SER A 193 7.55 1.30 -7.14
N TRP A 194 6.57 1.26 -8.03
CA TRP A 194 6.45 0.26 -9.07
C TRP A 194 6.33 0.93 -10.43
N THR A 195 7.27 0.62 -11.32
CA THR A 195 7.33 1.08 -12.70
C THR A 195 7.33 -0.12 -13.65
N ASP A 196 7.39 0.12 -14.95
CA ASP A 196 7.44 -0.93 -15.98
C ASP A 196 8.70 -1.81 -15.94
N SER A 197 9.74 -1.36 -15.24
CA SER A 197 11.09 -1.93 -15.29
C SER A 197 11.74 -2.11 -13.90
N LYS A 198 11.18 -1.49 -12.86
CA LYS A 198 11.72 -1.56 -11.50
C LYS A 198 10.62 -1.52 -10.44
N ILE A 199 10.80 -2.34 -9.41
CA ILE A 199 10.05 -2.27 -8.16
C ILE A 199 11.04 -1.90 -7.05
N THR A 200 10.64 -0.98 -6.17
CA THR A 200 11.43 -0.52 -5.03
C THR A 200 10.57 -0.48 -3.79
N TRP A 201 10.97 -1.24 -2.77
CA TRP A 201 10.31 -1.26 -1.46
C TRP A 201 10.99 -0.28 -0.53
N THR A 202 10.19 0.46 0.23
CA THR A 202 10.63 1.46 1.19
C THR A 202 10.00 1.20 2.55
N ILE A 203 10.76 1.45 3.62
CA ILE A 203 10.25 1.52 4.99
C ILE A 203 10.64 2.88 5.54
N ASP A 204 9.66 3.65 5.99
CA ASP A 204 9.79 5.04 6.44
C ASP A 204 10.54 5.90 5.41
N GLY A 205 10.13 5.77 4.15
CA GLY A 205 10.71 6.49 3.00
C GLY A 205 12.12 6.04 2.58
N THR A 206 12.75 5.10 3.31
CA THR A 206 14.09 4.59 2.99
C THR A 206 14.00 3.32 2.14
N GLU A 207 14.68 3.27 1.00
CA GLU A 207 14.78 2.06 0.18
C GLU A 207 15.42 0.92 0.97
N ARG A 208 14.75 -0.25 0.95
CA ARG A 208 15.22 -1.49 1.61
C ARG A 208 15.51 -2.61 0.62
N LYS A 209 14.79 -2.62 -0.50
CA LYS A 209 14.92 -3.61 -1.56
C LYS A 209 14.56 -2.96 -2.89
N SER A 210 15.21 -3.38 -3.96
CA SER A 210 14.68 -3.20 -5.30
C SER A 210 14.90 -4.42 -6.17
N TYR A 211 14.07 -4.54 -7.20
CA TYR A 211 14.13 -5.58 -8.20
C TYR A 211 13.96 -4.97 -9.59
N SER A 212 14.81 -5.39 -10.53
CA SER A 212 14.69 -5.12 -11.96
C SER A 212 14.90 -6.43 -12.71
N GLY A 213 13.92 -6.82 -13.53
CA GLY A 213 13.96 -8.10 -14.21
C GLY A 213 12.64 -8.46 -14.86
N PRO A 214 12.56 -9.66 -15.49
CA PRO A 214 11.37 -10.10 -16.20
C PRO A 214 10.17 -10.32 -15.27
N GLY A 215 10.38 -10.45 -13.95
CA GLY A 215 9.31 -10.63 -12.98
C GLY A 215 8.50 -9.39 -12.65
N VAL A 216 8.90 -8.19 -13.12
CA VAL A 216 8.13 -6.95 -12.87
C VAL A 216 6.74 -7.06 -13.53
N PRO A 217 5.64 -7.05 -12.74
CA PRO A 217 4.30 -7.19 -13.29
C PRO A 217 3.94 -6.05 -14.23
N LYS A 218 3.15 -6.36 -15.26
CA LYS A 218 2.68 -5.39 -16.29
C LYS A 218 1.17 -5.39 -16.43
N VAL A 219 0.47 -5.81 -15.39
CA VAL A 219 -0.99 -5.94 -15.32
C VAL A 219 -1.54 -5.04 -14.22
N PRO A 220 -2.81 -4.63 -14.25
CA PRO A 220 -3.43 -3.95 -13.13
C PRO A 220 -3.39 -4.83 -11.88
N MET A 221 -3.13 -4.22 -10.73
CA MET A 221 -3.11 -4.89 -9.43
C MET A 221 -3.98 -4.12 -8.44
N TYR A 222 -4.50 -4.82 -7.42
CA TYR A 222 -5.22 -4.25 -6.29
C TYR A 222 -4.50 -4.53 -4.98
N VAL A 223 -4.76 -3.70 -3.98
CA VAL A 223 -4.23 -3.84 -2.63
C VAL A 223 -5.00 -4.90 -1.86
N ILE A 224 -4.28 -5.68 -1.06
CA ILE A 224 -4.81 -6.59 -0.05
C ILE A 224 -4.16 -6.25 1.29
N LEU A 225 -4.99 -6.15 2.32
CA LEU A 225 -4.58 -6.14 3.72
C LEU A 225 -5.25 -7.30 4.44
N ASN A 226 -4.48 -8.11 5.15
CA ASN A 226 -5.03 -9.17 5.99
C ASN A 226 -4.20 -9.40 7.24
N LEU A 227 -4.83 -10.03 8.23
CA LEU A 227 -4.14 -10.64 9.36
C LEU A 227 -4.40 -12.15 9.33
N ALA A 228 -3.46 -12.92 8.77
CA ALA A 228 -3.51 -14.37 8.88
C ALA A 228 -3.11 -14.83 10.29
N VAL A 229 -3.60 -16.00 10.69
CA VAL A 229 -3.30 -16.66 11.96
C VAL A 229 -2.93 -18.11 11.66
N GLY A 230 -1.72 -18.52 12.00
CA GLY A 230 -1.20 -19.82 11.60
C GLY A 230 -0.74 -19.85 10.15
N GLY A 231 -0.46 -21.06 9.65
CA GLY A 231 0.14 -21.28 8.34
C GLY A 231 1.49 -21.99 8.44
N GLY A 232 1.94 -22.54 7.32
CA GLY A 232 3.22 -23.27 7.27
C GLY A 232 4.43 -22.41 7.67
N TRP A 233 4.40 -21.12 7.35
CA TRP A 233 5.50 -20.20 7.61
C TRP A 233 5.52 -19.59 9.02
N PRO A 234 4.45 -18.92 9.52
CA PRO A 234 4.46 -18.38 10.88
C PRO A 234 4.32 -19.45 11.97
N GLY A 235 3.93 -20.69 11.59
CA GLY A 235 3.55 -21.75 12.52
C GLY A 235 2.24 -21.43 13.26
N ALA A 236 1.70 -22.40 14.00
CA ALA A 236 0.49 -22.16 14.80
C ALA A 236 0.78 -21.21 15.99
N PRO A 237 -0.19 -20.39 16.41
CA PRO A 237 -0.15 -19.71 17.70
C PRO A 237 0.07 -20.69 18.85
N ASP A 238 0.76 -20.25 19.90
CA ASP A 238 0.93 -21.02 21.14
C ASP A 238 0.45 -20.22 22.36
N ASN A 239 0.71 -20.73 23.57
CA ASN A 239 0.24 -20.12 24.81
C ASN A 239 0.85 -18.72 25.09
N THR A 240 1.83 -18.28 24.31
CA THR A 240 2.42 -16.93 24.40
C THR A 240 1.73 -15.92 23.48
N THR A 241 0.95 -16.37 22.50
CA THR A 241 0.20 -15.50 21.60
C THR A 241 -1.01 -14.92 22.31
N THR A 242 -1.06 -13.60 22.42
CA THR A 242 -2.19 -12.89 23.04
C THR A 242 -3.26 -12.58 22.00
N PHE A 243 -4.53 -12.81 22.36
CA PHE A 243 -5.70 -12.43 21.56
C PHE A 243 -6.67 -11.60 22.43
N PRO A 244 -7.43 -10.64 21.86
CA PRO A 244 -7.41 -10.23 20.46
C PRO A 244 -6.06 -9.62 20.06
N ALA A 245 -5.74 -9.73 18.77
CA ALA A 245 -4.53 -9.18 18.19
C ALA A 245 -4.90 -8.26 17.04
N ASP A 246 -4.46 -7.01 17.12
CA ASP A 246 -4.92 -5.95 16.21
C ASP A 246 -3.81 -5.61 15.21
N TYR A 247 -4.14 -5.69 13.93
CA TYR A 247 -3.34 -5.11 12.85
C TYR A 247 -3.94 -3.75 12.51
N ASP A 248 -3.24 -2.69 12.95
CA ASP A 248 -3.72 -1.32 12.87
C ASP A 248 -3.18 -0.64 11.61
N VAL A 249 -4.08 0.05 10.92
CA VAL A 249 -3.85 0.72 9.64
C VAL A 249 -4.32 2.16 9.78
N ASP A 250 -3.37 3.09 9.68
CA ASP A 250 -3.62 4.55 9.74
C ASP A 250 -4.14 5.06 8.40
N TYR A 251 -3.51 4.66 7.31
CA TYR A 251 -4.00 4.95 5.97
C TYR A 251 -3.49 3.93 4.94
N VAL A 252 -4.16 3.89 3.79
CA VAL A 252 -3.65 3.31 2.54
C VAL A 252 -3.77 4.36 1.46
N ARG A 253 -2.69 4.57 0.70
CA ARG A 253 -2.67 5.53 -0.42
C ARG A 253 -2.01 4.90 -1.64
N ALA A 254 -2.55 5.20 -2.81
CA ALA A 254 -1.95 4.89 -4.08
C ALA A 254 -1.91 6.13 -4.96
N TYR A 255 -0.85 6.21 -5.76
CA TYR A 255 -0.50 7.36 -6.56
C TYR A 255 -0.07 6.91 -7.95
N GLN A 256 -0.28 7.77 -8.95
CA GLN A 256 0.37 7.66 -10.26
C GLN A 256 1.48 8.68 -10.39
N VAL A 257 2.48 8.37 -11.23
CA VAL A 257 3.48 9.39 -11.62
C VAL A 257 2.73 10.52 -12.32
N GLY A 258 2.88 11.74 -11.80
CA GLY A 258 2.23 12.92 -12.34
C GLY A 258 2.78 13.27 -13.73
N GLU A 259 1.92 13.67 -14.65
CA GLU A 259 2.33 14.24 -15.94
C GLU A 259 2.92 15.64 -15.74
N SER A 260 4.14 15.72 -15.22
CA SER A 260 4.93 16.95 -15.28
C SER A 260 6.28 16.63 -15.91
N ASP A 261 6.44 17.08 -17.17
CA ASP A 261 7.67 17.10 -18.00
C ASP A 261 8.08 15.86 -18.81
N ALA A 262 7.13 15.03 -19.27
CA ALA A 262 7.40 14.02 -20.30
C ALA A 262 7.33 14.54 -21.75
N GLY A 263 7.39 15.86 -22.02
CA GLY A 263 7.30 16.32 -23.40
C GLY A 263 7.31 17.83 -23.67
N VAL A 264 8.38 18.56 -23.34
CA VAL A 264 8.78 19.76 -24.10
C VAL A 264 10.31 19.81 -24.21
N GLY A 265 10.88 18.80 -24.87
CA GLY A 265 12.26 18.81 -25.37
C GLY A 265 12.33 19.18 -26.85
N GLY A 266 11.49 20.12 -27.29
CA GLY A 266 11.53 20.66 -28.66
C GLY A 266 12.71 21.62 -28.78
N SER A 267 13.67 21.26 -29.63
CA SER A 267 14.81 22.09 -30.01
C SER A 267 14.36 23.46 -30.53
N ALA A 268 14.52 24.51 -29.74
CA ALA A 268 14.52 25.88 -30.25
C ALA A 268 15.96 26.25 -30.60
N GLY A 269 16.30 25.99 -31.87
CA GLY A 269 17.50 26.48 -32.50
C GLY A 269 17.51 28.02 -32.55
N ALA A 270 18.72 28.56 -32.45
CA ALA A 270 19.01 29.96 -32.71
C ALA A 270 18.54 30.38 -34.12
N GLY A 271 17.89 31.54 -34.21
CA GLY A 271 17.54 32.17 -35.47
C GLY A 271 17.02 33.58 -35.25
N GLY A 272 17.92 34.56 -35.37
CA GLY A 272 17.54 35.97 -35.40
C GLY A 272 16.79 36.34 -36.68
N GLY A 273 16.06 37.45 -36.65
CA GLY A 273 15.47 38.03 -37.85
C GLY A 273 14.28 38.93 -37.56
N ALA A 274 14.54 40.23 -37.46
CA ALA A 274 13.52 41.26 -37.53
C ALA A 274 12.83 41.28 -38.91
N ALA A 275 11.52 41.50 -38.94
CA ALA A 275 10.84 42.34 -39.94
C ALA A 275 9.36 42.47 -39.59
N GLY A 276 8.91 43.71 -39.38
CA GLY A 276 7.49 44.05 -39.45
C GLY A 276 7.03 44.15 -40.89
N SER A 277 5.77 43.81 -41.15
CA SER A 277 4.82 44.70 -41.84
C SER A 277 3.48 43.99 -41.96
N ALA A 278 2.44 44.76 -41.62
CA ALA A 278 1.05 44.47 -41.92
C ALA A 278 0.81 44.62 -43.44
N GLY A 279 -0.13 43.84 -43.99
CA GLY A 279 -0.53 44.03 -45.38
C GLY A 279 -1.52 42.99 -45.89
N SER A 280 -2.80 43.29 -45.67
CA SER A 280 -3.99 42.57 -46.12
C SER A 280 -4.00 42.21 -47.62
N ALA A 281 -4.69 41.10 -47.88
CA ALA A 281 -5.04 40.52 -49.18
C ALA A 281 -5.99 41.38 -50.04
N ALA A 282 -5.80 41.28 -51.36
CA ALA A 282 -6.79 41.24 -52.45
C ALA A 282 -5.97 40.92 -53.72
N GLY A 283 -6.22 39.88 -54.52
CA GLY A 283 -7.47 39.47 -55.14
C GLY A 283 -7.36 39.79 -56.64
N GLY A 284 -7.09 38.79 -57.48
CA GLY A 284 -7.09 38.96 -58.93
C GLY A 284 -6.40 37.83 -59.71
N THR A 285 -7.17 36.83 -60.15
CA THR A 285 -6.78 35.88 -61.21
C THR A 285 -7.54 36.20 -62.50
N ALA A 286 -6.81 36.60 -63.53
CA ALA A 286 -7.15 36.37 -64.94
C ALA A 286 -6.42 35.06 -65.36
N GLY A 287 -6.83 34.24 -66.31
CA GLY A 287 -7.84 34.27 -67.36
C GLY A 287 -7.32 33.41 -68.53
N ALA A 288 -8.24 32.74 -69.25
CA ALA A 288 -8.07 32.10 -70.58
C ALA A 288 -7.24 30.80 -70.63
N ALA A 289 -7.42 29.82 -71.53
CA ALA A 289 -8.23 29.57 -72.75
C ALA A 289 -8.33 28.03 -72.89
N GLY A 290 -9.30 27.39 -73.55
CA GLY A 290 -9.62 27.37 -74.99
C GLY A 290 -10.32 26.01 -75.26
N SER A 291 -11.54 25.95 -75.77
CA SER A 291 -11.93 25.95 -77.19
C SER A 291 -11.44 24.73 -78.00
N GLY A 292 -12.38 23.87 -78.37
CA GLY A 292 -12.50 23.38 -79.75
C GLY A 292 -12.15 21.92 -80.00
N ALA A 293 -13.14 21.03 -79.93
CA ALA A 293 -13.69 20.22 -81.02
C ALA A 293 -14.71 19.23 -80.45
#